data_AF-A0A535ZY43-F1
#
_entry.id   AF-A0A535ZY43-F1
#
_cell.length_a   1.000
_cell.length_b   1.000
_cell.length_c   1.000
_cell.angle_alpha   90.00
_cell.angle_beta   90.00
_cell.angle_gamma   90.00
#
_symmetry.space_group_name_H-M   'P 1'
#
loop_
_entity.id
_entity.type
_entity.pdbx_description
1 polymer ?
#
loop_
_entity_poly.entity_id
_entity_poly.type
_entity_poly.pdbx_seq_one_letter_code
_entity_poly.pdbx_strand_id
1 'polypeptide(L)'
;MRFGLAIAVRGIAIGMFSLAFVWTTDPTDLVVSLIRHARLSFRIGYPLLAGYRFLPFFADEYAQVRLARRVRGAVPRGPLGRGREAVGELVTLLSDATRRATRIAIAMDARGFAAATRRTYYRDARLTWDDALFVLGAAVTTIALLVLSAWLGSLRTLLG
;
A
#
# COMPACT_ATOMS: atom_id res chain seq x y z
N MET A 1 -9.31 34.77 -6.88
CA MET A 1 -10.34 33.80 -6.41
C MET A 1 -10.48 32.55 -7.30
N ARG A 2 -10.52 32.67 -8.65
CA ARG A 2 -10.70 31.52 -9.57
C ARG A 2 -9.64 30.41 -9.47
N PHE A 3 -8.36 30.76 -9.25
CA PHE A 3 -7.27 29.78 -9.08
C PHE A 3 -7.37 28.97 -7.79
N GLY A 4 -7.77 29.59 -6.67
CA GLY A 4 -7.94 28.89 -5.40
C GLY A 4 -9.06 27.86 -5.45
N LEU A 5 -10.17 28.20 -6.13
CA LEU A 5 -11.27 27.26 -6.36
C LEU A 5 -10.84 26.06 -7.23
N ALA A 6 -10.05 26.30 -8.28
CA ALA A 6 -9.54 25.24 -9.15
C ALA A 6 -8.63 24.25 -8.40
N ILE A 7 -7.72 24.76 -7.55
CA ILE A 7 -6.83 23.92 -6.74
C ILE A 7 -7.63 23.13 -5.70
N ALA A 8 -8.61 23.76 -5.05
CA ALA A 8 -9.47 23.10 -4.06
C ALA A 8 -10.28 21.95 -4.69
N VAL A 9 -10.93 22.20 -5.85
CA VAL A 9 -11.68 21.16 -6.59
C VAL A 9 -10.75 20.03 -7.03
N ARG A 10 -9.54 20.33 -7.50
CA ARG A 10 -8.55 19.30 -7.87
C ARG A 10 -8.13 18.46 -6.67
N GLY A 11 -7.88 19.08 -5.52
CA GLY A 11 -7.54 18.37 -4.28
C GLY A 11 -8.64 17.40 -3.86
N ILE A 12 -9.90 17.86 -3.88
CA ILE A 12 -11.07 17.04 -3.56
C ILE A 12 -11.22 15.90 -4.56
N ALA A 13 -11.09 16.17 -5.86
CA ALA A 13 -11.19 15.14 -6.89
C ALA A 13 -10.13 14.05 -6.70
N ILE A 14 -8.86 14.41 -6.53
CA ILE A 14 -7.77 13.45 -6.29
C ILE A 14 -8.02 12.64 -5.02
N GLY A 15 -8.45 13.30 -3.93
CA GLY A 15 -8.79 12.63 -2.67
C GLY A 15 -9.93 11.62 -2.83
N MET A 16 -10.99 11.99 -3.56
CA MET A 16 -12.15 11.15 -3.80
C MET A 16 -11.80 9.92 -4.66
N PHE A 17 -11.03 10.12 -5.74
CA PHE A 17 -10.54 8.99 -6.55
C PHE A 17 -9.61 8.06 -5.76
N SER A 18 -8.72 8.62 -4.94
CA SER A 18 -7.83 7.84 -4.08
C SER A 18 -8.62 7.00 -3.08
N LEU A 19 -9.62 7.59 -2.41
CA LEU A 19 -10.46 6.88 -1.45
C LEU A 19 -11.31 5.79 -2.11
N ALA A 20 -11.89 6.08 -3.28
CA ALA A 20 -12.62 5.10 -4.06
C ALA A 20 -11.72 3.90 -4.38
N PHE A 21 -10.50 4.14 -4.85
CA PHE A 21 -9.53 3.08 -5.15
C PHE A 21 -9.20 2.21 -3.94
N VAL A 22 -8.95 2.82 -2.77
CA VAL A 22 -8.67 2.09 -1.53
C VAL A 22 -9.87 1.27 -1.07
N TRP A 23 -11.08 1.77 -1.28
CA TRP A 23 -12.29 1.09 -0.81
C TRP A 23 -12.73 -0.06 -1.72
N THR A 24 -12.50 0.05 -3.03
CA THR A 24 -12.92 -0.97 -4.00
C THR A 24 -11.88 -2.06 -4.26
N THR A 25 -10.61 -1.84 -3.88
CA THR A 25 -9.50 -2.73 -4.28
C THR A 25 -8.95 -3.51 -3.09
N ASP A 26 -9.07 -4.84 -3.11
CA ASP A 26 -8.37 -5.69 -2.14
C ASP A 26 -6.85 -5.67 -2.42
N PRO A 27 -6.01 -5.39 -1.41
CA PRO A 27 -4.55 -5.35 -1.55
C PRO A 27 -3.94 -6.69 -2.02
N THR A 28 -4.57 -7.81 -1.68
CA THR A 28 -4.15 -9.14 -2.13
C THR A 28 -4.33 -9.29 -3.62
N ASP A 29 -5.49 -8.89 -4.14
CA ASP A 29 -5.81 -8.99 -5.55
C ASP A 29 -4.99 -7.98 -6.38
N LEU A 30 -4.67 -6.83 -5.80
CA LEU A 30 -3.71 -5.88 -6.37
C LEU A 30 -2.32 -6.50 -6.54
N VAL A 31 -1.75 -7.13 -5.52
CA VAL A 31 -0.40 -7.72 -5.64
C VAL A 31 -0.40 -8.91 -6.60
N VAL A 32 -1.43 -9.76 -6.57
CA VAL A 32 -1.55 -10.91 -7.49
C VAL A 32 -1.69 -10.44 -8.94
N SER A 33 -2.50 -9.41 -9.19
CA SER A 33 -2.64 -8.83 -10.53
C SER A 33 -1.34 -8.17 -11.01
N LEU A 34 -0.54 -7.56 -10.12
CA LEU A 34 0.76 -6.99 -10.45
C LEU A 34 1.79 -8.09 -10.83
N ILE A 35 1.78 -9.23 -10.14
CA ILE A 35 2.61 -10.39 -10.50
C ILE A 35 2.21 -10.93 -11.88
N ARG A 36 0.92 -11.03 -12.16
CA ARG A 36 0.41 -11.66 -13.39
C ARG A 36 0.49 -10.75 -14.62
N HIS A 37 0.03 -9.50 -14.49
CA HIS A 37 -0.14 -8.58 -15.62
C HIS A 37 1.06 -7.64 -15.79
N ALA A 38 1.59 -7.08 -14.69
CA ALA A 38 2.78 -6.22 -14.76
C ALA A 38 4.10 -7.02 -14.74
N ARG A 39 4.03 -8.35 -14.80
CA ARG A 39 5.16 -9.29 -14.76
C ARG A 39 6.11 -9.02 -13.57
N LEU A 40 5.57 -8.58 -12.45
CA LEU A 40 6.35 -8.46 -11.22
C LEU A 40 6.87 -9.86 -10.83
N SER A 41 8.17 -9.96 -10.55
CA SER A 41 8.75 -11.23 -10.11
C SER A 41 8.02 -11.75 -8.87
N PHE A 42 7.55 -13.00 -8.93
CA PHE A 42 6.90 -13.66 -7.80
C PHE A 42 7.77 -13.67 -6.54
N ARG A 43 9.10 -13.61 -6.72
CA ARG A 43 10.10 -13.55 -5.64
C ARG A 43 10.02 -12.27 -4.82
N ILE A 44 9.45 -11.20 -5.39
CA ILE A 44 9.24 -9.92 -4.71
C ILE A 44 7.77 -9.81 -4.28
N GLY A 45 6.84 -10.18 -5.16
CA GLY A 45 5.41 -10.01 -4.91
C GLY A 45 4.87 -10.78 -3.70
N TYR A 46 5.20 -12.07 -3.55
CA TYR A 46 4.68 -12.85 -2.41
C TYR A 46 5.28 -12.44 -1.06
N PRO A 47 6.59 -12.16 -0.92
CA PRO A 47 7.13 -11.59 0.31
C PRO A 47 6.53 -10.23 0.66
N LEU A 48 6.27 -9.36 -0.32
CA LEU A 48 5.55 -8.09 -0.09
C LEU A 48 4.14 -8.33 0.45
N LEU A 49 3.38 -9.25 -0.17
CA LEU A 49 2.04 -9.61 0.29
C LEU A 49 2.05 -10.21 1.70
N ALA A 50 3.03 -11.07 2.00
CA ALA A 50 3.22 -11.61 3.33
C ALA A 50 3.48 -10.49 4.35
N GLY A 51 4.37 -9.55 4.02
CA GLY A 51 4.65 -8.34 4.81
C GLY A 51 3.39 -7.51 5.09
N TYR A 52 2.58 -7.25 4.06
CA TYR A 52 1.32 -6.52 4.20
C TYR A 52 0.37 -7.21 5.18
N ARG A 53 0.26 -8.54 5.11
CA ARG A 53 -0.57 -9.33 6.03
C ARG A 53 -0.06 -9.32 7.47
N PHE A 54 1.22 -9.01 7.71
CA PHE A 54 1.78 -8.86 9.06
C PHE A 54 1.47 -7.51 9.70
N LEU A 55 1.10 -6.49 8.91
CA LEU A 55 0.81 -5.14 9.39
C LEU A 55 -0.23 -5.07 10.53
N PRO A 56 -1.40 -5.75 10.46
CA PRO A 56 -2.35 -5.74 11.57
C PRO A 56 -1.75 -6.32 12.86
N PHE A 57 -0.95 -7.37 12.76
CA PHE A 57 -0.33 -8.01 13.93
C PHE A 57 0.73 -7.12 14.61
N PHE A 58 1.38 -6.21 13.87
CA PHE A 58 2.34 -5.27 14.46
C PHE A 58 1.69 -4.29 15.44
N ALA A 59 0.42 -3.92 15.24
CA ALA A 59 -0.28 -3.04 16.16
C ALA A 59 -0.46 -3.69 17.54
N ASP A 60 -0.85 -4.97 17.55
CA ASP A 60 -1.01 -5.76 18.78
C ASP A 60 0.34 -5.98 19.46
N GLU A 61 1.37 -6.31 18.68
CA GLU A 61 2.72 -6.51 19.19
C GLU A 61 3.31 -5.23 19.79
N TYR A 62 3.07 -4.09 19.15
CA TYR A 62 3.43 -2.77 19.67
C TYR A 62 2.75 -2.50 21.01
N ALA A 63 1.46 -2.81 21.14
CA ALA A 63 0.74 -2.66 22.40
C ALA A 63 1.34 -3.55 23.50
N GLN A 64 1.69 -4.81 23.19
CA GLN A 64 2.32 -5.73 24.12
C GLN A 64 3.71 -5.26 24.58
N VAL A 65 4.56 -4.82 23.65
CA VAL A 65 5.90 -4.30 23.97
C VAL A 65 5.81 -3.08 24.89
N ARG A 66 4.88 -2.17 24.60
CA ARG A 66 4.64 -0.99 25.44
C ARG A 66 4.17 -1.36 26.84
N LEU A 67 3.22 -2.30 26.98
CA LEU A 67 2.77 -2.78 28.28
C LEU A 67 3.90 -3.46 29.07
N ALA A 68 4.67 -4.33 28.42
CA ALA A 68 5.79 -5.01 29.05
C ALA A 68 6.88 -4.03 29.55
N ARG A 69 7.17 -2.98 28.79
CA ARG A 69 8.12 -1.92 29.19
C ARG A 69 7.60 -1.09 30.36
N ARG A 70 6.29 -0.78 30.39
CA ARG A 70 5.67 -0.09 31.53
C ARG A 70 5.76 -0.91 32.82
N VAL A 71 5.54 -2.22 32.77
CA VAL A 71 5.72 -3.11 33.95
C VAL A 71 7.17 -3.10 34.44
N ARG A 72 8.15 -2.96 33.54
CA ARG A 72 9.58 -2.83 33.88
C ARG A 72 9.97 -1.42 34.38
N GLY A 73 9.00 -0.53 34.61
CA GLY A 73 9.25 0.81 35.14
C GLY A 73 9.66 1.84 34.09
N ALA A 74 9.47 1.57 32.80
CA ALA A 74 9.60 2.60 31.77
C ALA A 74 8.45 3.60 31.92
N VAL A 75 8.74 4.70 32.61
CA VAL A 75 7.82 5.83 32.77
C VAL A 75 8.49 7.05 32.11
N PRO A 76 7.98 7.51 30.96
CA PRO A 76 8.62 8.58 30.23
C PRO A 76 8.44 9.91 30.98
N ARG A 77 9.57 10.55 31.33
CA ARG A 77 9.58 11.89 31.92
C ARG A 77 9.89 12.93 30.84
N GLY A 78 8.95 13.83 30.59
CA GLY A 78 9.09 14.91 29.60
C GLY A 78 9.13 14.42 28.14
N PRO A 79 9.25 15.34 27.16
CA PRO A 79 9.28 15.00 25.73
C PRO A 79 10.52 14.17 25.35
N LEU A 80 11.68 14.44 25.95
CA LEU A 80 12.92 13.69 25.70
C LEU A 80 12.86 12.25 26.22
N GLY A 81 12.21 12.03 27.37
CA GLY A 81 12.00 10.69 27.93
C GLY A 81 11.07 9.83 27.05
N ARG A 82 10.02 10.44 26.49
CA ARG A 82 9.13 9.76 25.52
C ARG A 82 9.88 9.34 24.26
N GLY A 83 10.75 10.20 23.72
CA GLY A 83 11.56 9.87 22.56
C GLY A 83 12.51 8.69 22.81
N ARG A 84 13.20 8.68 23.96
CA ARG A 84 14.09 7.58 24.35
C ARG A 84 13.36 6.25 24.53
N GLU A 85 12.17 6.28 25.12
CA GLU A 85 11.35 5.08 25.29
C GLU A 85 10.85 4.55 23.93
N ALA A 86 10.37 5.43 23.05
CA ALA A 86 9.95 5.08 21.71
C ALA A 86 11.07 4.41 20.89
N VAL A 87 12.32 4.90 20.99
CA VAL A 87 13.48 4.25 20.37
C VAL A 87 13.68 2.84 20.93
N GLY A 88 13.54 2.65 22.25
CA GLY A 88 13.62 1.33 22.86
C GLY A 88 12.52 0.37 22.39
N GLU A 89 11.27 0.86 22.30
CA GLU A 89 10.14 0.10 21.74
C GLU A 89 10.43 -0.33 20.30
N LEU A 90 10.90 0.60 19.46
CA LEU A 90 11.26 0.35 18.06
C LEU A 90 12.38 -0.69 17.92
N VAL A 91 13.44 -0.60 18.72
CA VAL A 91 14.53 -1.60 18.70
C VAL A 91 14.02 -2.99 19.06
N THR A 92 13.09 -3.08 20.01
CA THR A 92 12.48 -4.36 20.42
C THR A 92 11.64 -4.95 19.30
N LEU A 93 10.77 -4.13 18.70
CA LEU A 93 9.92 -4.53 17.59
C LEU A 93 10.75 -4.93 16.36
N LEU A 94 11.80 -4.17 16.04
CA LEU A 94 12.68 -4.48 14.91
C LEU A 94 13.40 -5.82 15.13
N SER A 95 13.77 -6.12 16.38
CA SER A 95 14.39 -7.40 16.72
C SER A 95 13.42 -8.58 16.59
N ASP A 96 12.13 -8.43 16.92
CA ASP A 96 11.15 -9.50 16.65
C ASP A 96 10.86 -9.62 15.16
N ALA A 97 10.65 -8.49 14.48
CA ALA A 97 10.39 -8.42 13.05
C ALA A 97 11.47 -9.14 12.24
N THR A 98 12.75 -8.92 12.56
CA THR A 98 13.88 -9.59 11.91
C THR A 98 13.87 -11.10 12.16
N ARG A 99 13.65 -11.55 13.41
CA ARG A 99 13.53 -12.99 13.73
C ARG A 99 12.37 -13.64 12.99
N ARG A 100 11.23 -12.96 12.90
CA ARG A 100 10.04 -13.44 12.18
C ARG A 100 10.29 -13.51 10.68
N ALA A 101 10.89 -12.48 10.09
CA ALA A 101 11.27 -12.46 8.68
C ALA A 101 12.19 -13.62 8.34
N THR A 102 13.21 -13.90 9.16
CA THR A 102 14.11 -15.04 8.97
C THR A 102 13.37 -16.37 9.04
N ARG A 103 12.46 -16.56 10.00
CA ARG A 103 11.62 -17.77 10.08
C ARG A 103 10.75 -17.96 8.83
N ILE A 104 10.16 -16.87 8.31
CA ILE A 104 9.34 -16.92 7.09
C ILE A 104 10.22 -17.24 5.88
N ALA A 105 11.39 -16.63 5.76
CA ALA A 105 12.34 -16.92 4.68
C ALA A 105 12.76 -18.39 4.66
N ILE A 106 13.18 -18.93 5.81
CA ILE A 106 13.55 -20.35 5.95
C ILE A 106 12.36 -21.25 5.60
N ALA A 107 11.15 -20.91 6.05
CA ALA A 107 9.95 -21.68 5.71
C ALA A 107 9.59 -21.62 4.22
N MET A 108 9.85 -20.49 3.54
CA MET A 108 9.66 -20.35 2.10
C MET A 108 10.70 -21.18 1.33
N ASP A 109 11.97 -21.13 1.74
CA ASP A 109 13.04 -21.89 1.12
C ASP A 109 12.85 -23.40 1.30
N ALA A 110 12.44 -23.84 2.49
CA ALA A 110 12.11 -25.24 2.76
C ALA A 110 10.95 -25.78 1.90
N ARG A 111 10.01 -24.91 1.48
CA ARG A 111 8.93 -25.25 0.54
C ARG A 111 9.35 -25.13 -0.93
N GLY A 112 10.64 -24.93 -1.21
CA GLY A 112 11.16 -24.79 -2.57
C GLY A 112 10.71 -23.51 -3.27
N PHE A 113 10.37 -22.44 -2.53
CA PHE A 113 9.88 -21.20 -3.12
C PHE A 113 10.87 -20.61 -4.14
N ALA A 114 12.17 -20.63 -3.84
CA ALA A 114 13.24 -20.17 -4.73
C ALA A 114 13.56 -21.12 -5.90
N ALA A 115 13.29 -22.41 -5.76
CA ALA A 115 13.59 -23.45 -6.75
C ALA A 115 12.48 -23.64 -7.81
N ALA A 116 11.30 -23.04 -7.60
CA ALA A 116 10.17 -23.17 -8.52
C ALA A 116 10.41 -22.38 -9.83
N THR A 117 10.71 -23.08 -10.92
CA THR A 117 10.87 -22.49 -12.28
C THR A 117 9.53 -22.23 -12.97
N ARG A 118 8.50 -23.06 -12.71
CA ARG A 118 7.11 -22.85 -13.16
C ARG A 118 6.19 -22.82 -11.95
N ARG A 119 5.48 -21.70 -11.76
CA ARG A 119 4.52 -21.49 -10.66
C ARG A 119 3.09 -21.63 -11.17
N THR A 120 2.30 -22.47 -10.51
CA THR A 120 0.84 -22.48 -10.62
C THR A 120 0.25 -21.50 -9.61
N TYR A 121 -0.65 -20.64 -10.06
CA TYR A 121 -1.27 -19.61 -9.22
C TYR A 121 -2.61 -20.12 -8.70
N TYR A 122 -2.80 -20.11 -7.38
CA TYR A 122 -4.06 -20.51 -6.75
C TYR A 122 -5.17 -19.47 -6.96
N ARG A 123 -4.80 -18.19 -6.94
CA ARG A 123 -5.74 -17.07 -7.08
C ARG A 123 -5.68 -16.58 -8.52
N ASP A 124 -6.78 -16.78 -9.22
CA ASP A 124 -6.93 -16.41 -10.61
C ASP A 124 -7.36 -14.95 -10.70
N ALA A 125 -6.40 -14.03 -10.86
CA ALA A 125 -6.71 -12.67 -11.31
C ALA A 125 -7.05 -12.74 -12.80
N ARG A 126 -8.30 -13.10 -13.12
CA ARG A 126 -8.82 -13.07 -14.50
C ARG A 126 -9.39 -11.68 -14.73
N LEU A 127 -8.95 -11.02 -15.79
CA LEU A 127 -9.62 -9.82 -16.28
C LEU A 127 -11.03 -10.21 -16.70
N THR A 128 -12.01 -9.62 -16.05
CA THR A 128 -13.42 -9.86 -16.37
C THR A 128 -13.89 -8.79 -17.36
N TRP A 129 -14.98 -9.05 -18.08
CA TRP A 129 -15.58 -8.06 -18.97
C TRP A 129 -15.95 -6.76 -18.24
N ASP A 130 -16.28 -6.84 -16.96
CA ASP A 130 -16.53 -5.67 -16.11
C ASP A 130 -15.28 -4.79 -15.94
N ASP A 131 -14.08 -5.38 -15.87
CA ASP A 131 -12.81 -4.62 -15.81
C ASP A 131 -12.57 -3.89 -17.14
N ALA A 132 -12.88 -4.53 -18.27
CA ALA A 132 -12.77 -3.91 -19.59
C ALA A 132 -13.76 -2.75 -19.74
N LEU A 133 -15.00 -2.91 -19.27
CA LEU A 133 -16.01 -1.85 -19.27
C LEU A 133 -15.61 -0.70 -18.36
N PHE A 134 -15.03 -0.97 -17.19
CA PHE A 134 -14.53 0.04 -16.27
C PHE A 134 -13.38 0.85 -16.89
N VAL A 135 -12.40 0.18 -17.51
CA VAL A 135 -11.27 0.85 -18.19
C VAL A 135 -11.78 1.72 -19.34
N LEU A 136 -12.75 1.23 -20.12
CA LEU A 136 -13.33 1.96 -21.23
C LEU A 136 -14.12 3.18 -20.74
N GLY A 137 -14.93 3.01 -19.69
CA GLY A 137 -15.62 4.11 -19.02
C GLY A 137 -14.65 5.18 -18.52
N ALA A 138 -13.60 4.78 -17.79
CA ALA A 138 -12.58 5.69 -17.29
C ALA A 138 -11.83 6.43 -18.40
N ALA A 139 -11.49 5.74 -19.50
CA ALA A 139 -10.85 6.35 -20.66
C ALA A 139 -11.76 7.39 -21.34
N VAL A 140 -13.04 7.06 -21.52
CA VAL A 140 -14.04 7.98 -22.10
C VAL A 140 -14.22 9.21 -21.19
N THR A 141 -14.37 9.03 -19.87
CA THR A 141 -14.49 10.15 -18.94
C THR A 141 -13.24 11.03 -18.95
N THR A 142 -12.05 10.43 -18.99
CA THR A 142 -10.78 11.17 -19.05
C THR A 142 -10.67 11.97 -20.35
N ILE A 143 -10.98 11.37 -21.49
CA ILE A 143 -10.97 12.04 -22.79
C ILE A 143 -12.00 13.17 -22.82
N ALA A 144 -13.22 12.93 -22.31
CA ALA A 144 -14.27 13.95 -22.23
C ALA A 144 -13.82 15.15 -21.37
N LEU A 145 -13.16 14.90 -20.25
CA LEU A 145 -12.61 15.96 -19.38
C LEU A 145 -11.46 16.72 -20.05
N LEU A 146 -10.57 16.04 -20.79
CA LEU A 146 -9.49 16.68 -21.53
C LEU A 146 -10.02 17.55 -22.68
N VAL A 147 -11.01 17.05 -23.43
CA VAL A 147 -11.69 17.80 -24.48
C VAL A 147 -12.39 19.01 -23.87
N LEU A 148 -13.17 18.83 -22.81
CA LEU A 148 -13.84 19.93 -22.11
C LEU A 148 -12.83 20.99 -21.61
N SER A 149 -11.69 20.55 -21.05
CA SER A 149 -10.60 21.46 -20.64
C SER A 149 -9.97 22.19 -21.82
N ALA A 150 -9.85 21.57 -22.99
CA ALA A 150 -9.34 22.20 -24.20
C ALA A 150 -10.32 23.23 -24.78
N TRP A 151 -11.62 22.91 -24.79
CA TRP A 151 -12.70 23.81 -25.22
C TRP A 151 -12.88 25.03 -24.30
N LEU A 152 -12.66 24.86 -22.98
CA LEU A 152 -12.65 25.96 -22.00
C LEU A 152 -11.41 26.87 -22.08
N GLY A 153 -10.46 26.59 -22.98
CA GLY A 153 -9.33 27.49 -23.27
C GLY A 153 -8.28 27.62 -22.16
N SER A 154 -8.34 26.80 -21.10
CA SER A 154 -7.39 26.87 -19.97
C SER A 154 -5.98 26.37 -20.29
N LEU A 155 -5.79 25.69 -21.43
CA LEU A 155 -4.48 25.32 -21.95
C LEU A 155 -3.67 26.53 -22.45
N ARG A 156 -4.32 27.66 -22.78
CA ARG A 156 -3.65 28.87 -23.26
C ARG A 156 -3.12 29.77 -22.13
N THR A 157 -3.59 29.59 -20.90
CA THR A 157 -3.18 30.40 -19.72
C THR A 157 -2.01 29.82 -18.92
N LEU A 158 -1.50 28.63 -19.26
CA LEU A 158 -0.36 27.99 -18.58
C LEU A 158 0.94 27.98 -19.42
N LEU A 159 0.87 28.37 -20.69
CA LEU A 159 1.99 28.45 -21.64
C LEU A 159 2.38 29.90 -21.99
N GLY A 160 1.87 30.89 -21.24
CA GLY A 160 2.19 32.31 -21.38
C GLY A 160 2.47 32.93 -20.02
#